data_AF-U4TI07-F1
#
_entry.id   AF-U4TI07-F1
#
_cell.length_a   1.000
_cell.length_b   1.000
_cell.length_c   1.000
_cell.angle_alpha   90.00
_cell.angle_beta   90.00
_cell.angle_gamma   90.00
#
_symmetry.space_group_name_H-M   'P 1'
#
loop_
_entity.id
_entity.type
_entity.pdbx_description
1 polymer ?
#
loop_
_entity_poly.entity_id
_entity_poly.type
_entity_poly.pdbx_seq_one_letter_code
_entity_poly.pdbx_strand_id
1 'polypeptide(L)'
;MKKFLVSLLAVAAVATAGVGVTQSVSSAQAATRTAVKSYHFDRNTFTGEESNFNSYRYETIPAWSEQTGYQNQQIDGAWNFVRYLQTNFYTGFY
;
A
#
# COMPACT_ATOMS: atom_id res chain seq x y z
N MET A 1 -20.50 -9.01 23.65
CA MET A 1 -19.96 -8.85 22.28
C MET A 1 -20.52 -10.00 21.45
N LYS A 2 -21.54 -9.73 20.63
CA LYS A 2 -22.32 -10.76 19.92
C LYS A 2 -21.55 -11.21 18.68
N LYS A 3 -21.27 -12.51 18.59
CA LYS A 3 -20.56 -13.18 17.49
C LYS A 3 -21.43 -13.08 16.23
N PHE A 4 -20.92 -12.49 15.16
CA PHE A 4 -21.59 -12.49 13.86
C PHE A 4 -21.55 -13.90 13.27
N LEU A 5 -22.72 -14.52 13.17
CA LEU A 5 -22.93 -15.84 12.59
C LEU A 5 -22.74 -15.76 11.07
N VAL A 6 -21.80 -16.55 10.56
CA VAL A 6 -21.67 -16.85 9.13
C VAL A 6 -22.89 -17.66 8.72
N SER A 7 -23.77 -17.08 7.90
CA SER A 7 -24.90 -17.79 7.31
C SER A 7 -24.39 -18.69 6.18
N LEU A 8 -24.28 -19.98 6.47
CA LEU A 8 -24.04 -21.02 5.48
C LEU A 8 -25.31 -21.17 4.63
N LEU A 9 -25.28 -20.68 3.38
CA LEU A 9 -26.36 -20.91 2.42
C LEU A 9 -26.45 -22.42 2.12
N ALA A 10 -27.58 -23.04 2.42
CA ALA A 10 -27.87 -24.40 2.03
C ALA A 10 -28.04 -24.49 0.51
N VAL A 11 -27.20 -25.26 -0.17
CA VAL A 11 -27.33 -25.55 -1.61
C VAL A 11 -28.10 -26.87 -1.75
N ALA A 12 -29.31 -26.80 -2.30
CA ALA A 12 -30.07 -27.98 -2.71
C ALA A 12 -29.44 -28.58 -3.98
N ALA A 13 -29.03 -29.85 -3.94
CA ALA A 13 -28.52 -30.56 -5.09
C ALA A 13 -29.68 -30.97 -6.01
N VAL A 14 -29.76 -30.36 -7.20
CA VAL A 14 -30.62 -30.84 -8.30
C VAL A 14 -29.75 -31.67 -9.24
N ALA A 15 -30.02 -32.97 -9.31
CA ALA A 15 -29.38 -33.86 -10.27
C ALA A 15 -30.08 -33.71 -11.63
N THR A 16 -29.45 -32.97 -12.54
CA THR A 16 -29.82 -32.96 -13.97
C THR A 16 -28.62 -33.39 -14.80
N ALA A 17 -28.87 -34.36 -15.67
CA ALA A 17 -27.91 -34.98 -16.57
C ALA A 17 -27.08 -33.95 -17.35
N GLY A 18 -25.76 -34.10 -17.28
CA GLY A 18 -24.83 -33.69 -18.34
C GLY A 18 -24.82 -32.22 -18.76
N VAL A 19 -24.44 -31.31 -17.87
CA VAL A 19 -23.60 -30.15 -18.24
C VAL A 19 -22.69 -29.85 -17.04
N GLY A 20 -21.40 -30.12 -17.20
CA GLY A 20 -20.40 -29.70 -16.21
C GLY A 20 -20.29 -28.19 -16.21
N VAL A 21 -21.04 -27.52 -15.34
CA VAL A 21 -20.83 -26.10 -15.07
C VAL A 21 -19.61 -26.02 -14.16
N THR A 22 -18.43 -25.93 -14.77
CA THR A 22 -17.21 -25.53 -14.07
C THR A 22 -17.40 -24.08 -13.63
N GLN A 23 -17.81 -23.86 -12.38
CA GLN A 23 -17.80 -22.54 -11.76
C GLN A 23 -16.34 -22.13 -11.57
N SER A 24 -15.79 -21.41 -12.55
CA SER A 24 -14.56 -20.65 -12.40
C SER A 24 -14.81 -19.54 -11.38
N VAL A 25 -14.53 -19.83 -10.11
CA VAL A 25 -14.30 -18.78 -9.11
C VAL A 25 -12.97 -18.11 -9.47
N SER A 26 -13.02 -17.02 -10.23
CA SER A 26 -11.88 -16.11 -10.28
C SER A 26 -11.71 -15.58 -8.86
N SER A 27 -10.63 -15.99 -8.20
CA SER A 27 -10.14 -15.24 -7.05
C SER A 27 -9.90 -13.82 -7.57
N ALA A 28 -10.70 -12.87 -7.12
CA ALA A 28 -10.51 -11.47 -7.44
C ALA A 28 -9.13 -11.09 -6.90
N GLN A 29 -8.11 -11.16 -7.76
CA GLN A 29 -6.79 -10.66 -7.44
C GLN A 29 -6.99 -9.18 -7.15
N ALA A 30 -6.75 -8.77 -5.90
CA ALA A 30 -6.86 -7.38 -5.53
C ALA A 30 -5.96 -6.58 -6.47
N ALA A 31 -6.53 -5.62 -7.20
CA ALA A 31 -5.76 -4.76 -8.09
C ALA A 31 -4.61 -4.12 -7.29
N THR A 32 -3.42 -4.00 -7.90
CA THR A 32 -2.23 -3.42 -7.27
C THR A 32 -1.77 -2.18 -8.02
N ARG A 33 -1.04 -1.29 -7.34
CA ARG A 33 -0.39 -0.12 -7.91
C ARG A 33 1.02 0.05 -7.35
N THR A 34 1.88 0.72 -8.09
CA THR A 34 3.20 1.14 -7.62
C THR A 34 3.07 2.44 -6.84
N ALA A 35 3.62 2.50 -5.64
CA ALA A 35 3.62 3.68 -4.79
C ALA A 35 5.04 4.03 -4.32
N VAL A 36 5.30 5.30 -4.02
CA VAL A 36 6.60 5.76 -3.49
C VAL A 36 6.68 5.39 -2.02
N LYS A 37 7.58 4.49 -1.66
CA LYS A 37 7.77 4.08 -0.26
C LYS A 37 8.71 5.01 0.48
N SER A 38 9.82 5.38 -0.16
CA SER A 38 10.78 6.30 0.45
C SER A 38 11.61 7.05 -0.58
N TYR A 39 12.17 8.18 -0.17
CA TYR A 39 13.13 8.95 -0.96
C TYR A 39 13.97 9.83 -0.03
N HIS A 40 15.07 10.37 -0.56
CA HIS A 40 15.87 11.37 0.11
C HIS A 40 15.53 12.76 -0.39
N PHE A 41 15.65 13.76 0.47
CA PHE A 41 15.65 15.17 0.08
C PHE A 41 16.53 15.99 1.04
N ASP A 42 16.99 17.13 0.56
CA ASP A 42 17.78 18.08 1.35
C ASP A 42 16.89 19.26 1.75
N ARG A 43 16.88 19.58 3.04
CA ARG A 43 16.25 20.79 3.56
C ARG A 43 17.31 21.84 3.89
N ASN A 44 17.22 23.00 3.25
CA ASN A 44 18.12 24.11 3.51
C ASN A 44 17.99 24.61 4.96
N THR A 45 19.10 24.78 5.66
CA THR A 45 19.11 25.17 7.08
C THR A 45 18.70 26.63 7.33
N PHE A 46 18.83 27.50 6.33
CA PHE A 46 18.54 28.93 6.43
C PHE A 46 17.15 29.28 5.91
N THR A 47 16.73 28.67 4.80
CA THR A 47 15.44 28.99 4.16
C THR A 47 14.34 27.99 4.50
N GLY A 48 14.69 26.77 4.92
CA GLY A 48 13.74 25.68 5.12
C GLY A 48 13.25 25.03 3.81
N GLU A 49 13.70 25.51 2.66
CA GLU A 49 13.33 24.99 1.34
C GLU A 49 13.84 23.57 1.13
N GLU A 50 13.04 22.76 0.43
CA GLU A 50 13.35 21.36 0.13
C GLU A 50 13.82 21.20 -1.31
N SER A 51 14.87 20.42 -1.52
CA SER A 51 15.49 20.23 -2.82
C SER A 51 16.17 18.87 -2.93
N ASN A 52 16.76 18.58 -4.09
CA ASN A 52 17.57 17.39 -4.32
C ASN A 52 16.85 16.07 -3.98
N PHE A 53 15.62 15.92 -4.47
CA PHE A 53 14.85 14.70 -4.28
C PHE A 53 15.43 13.53 -5.08
N ASN A 54 15.87 12.46 -4.41
CA ASN A 54 16.53 11.32 -5.06
C ASN A 54 16.36 10.00 -4.28
N SER A 55 17.00 8.92 -4.74
CA SER A 55 16.98 7.59 -4.08
C SER A 55 15.56 7.04 -3.85
N TYR A 56 14.66 7.25 -4.80
CA TYR A 56 13.28 6.76 -4.72
C TYR A 56 13.24 5.23 -4.67
N ARG A 57 12.59 4.72 -3.63
CA ARG A 57 12.17 3.31 -3.51
C ARG A 57 10.68 3.24 -3.73
N TYR A 58 10.27 2.33 -4.61
CA TYR A 58 8.88 2.05 -4.92
C TYR A 58 8.47 0.70 -4.33
N GLU A 59 7.18 0.56 -4.03
CA GLU A 59 6.59 -0.67 -3.53
C GLU A 59 5.24 -0.92 -4.21
N THR A 60 4.95 -2.19 -4.51
CA THR A 60 3.66 -2.60 -5.07
C THR A 60 2.68 -2.80 -3.93
N ILE A 61 1.66 -1.96 -3.86
CA ILE A 61 0.64 -1.99 -2.82
C ILE A 61 -0.74 -2.26 -3.44
N PRO A 62 -1.74 -2.71 -2.65
CA PRO A 62 -3.11 -2.81 -3.14
C PRO A 62 -3.62 -1.44 -3.62
N ALA A 63 -4.41 -1.43 -4.70
CA ALA A 63 -4.93 -0.21 -5.30
C ALA A 63 -5.84 0.59 -4.36
N TRP A 64 -6.50 -0.10 -3.41
CA TRP A 64 -7.32 0.54 -2.37
C TRP A 64 -6.49 1.18 -1.24
N SER A 65 -5.18 0.93 -1.19
CA SER A 65 -4.34 1.43 -0.11
C SER A 65 -4.03 2.91 -0.30
N GLU A 66 -4.27 3.71 0.74
CA GLU A 66 -4.09 5.16 0.77
C GLU A 66 -2.91 5.56 1.66
N GLN A 67 -2.26 6.69 1.36
CA GLN A 67 -1.18 7.21 2.19
C GLN A 67 -1.75 7.80 3.48
N THR A 68 -1.29 7.30 4.63
CA THR A 68 -1.76 7.72 5.96
C THR A 68 -0.84 8.72 6.63
N GLY A 69 0.41 8.82 6.15
CA GLY A 69 1.39 9.74 6.71
C GLY A 69 2.79 9.50 6.17
N TYR A 70 3.75 10.11 6.86
CA TYR A 70 5.16 9.94 6.57
C TYR A 70 6.01 10.19 7.82
N GLN A 71 7.26 9.75 7.78
CA GLN A 71 8.28 10.09 8.76
C GLN A 71 9.53 10.57 8.04
N ASN A 72 10.14 11.62 8.58
CA ASN A 72 11.45 12.10 8.12
C ASN A 72 12.51 11.73 9.14
N GLN A 73 13.53 11.01 8.69
CA GLN A 73 14.71 10.67 9.48
C GLN A 73 15.90 11.43 8.92
N GLN A 74 16.59 12.21 9.74
CA GLN A 74 17.86 12.82 9.33
C GLN A 74 18.89 11.70 9.12
N ILE A 75 19.53 11.69 7.95
CA ILE A 75 20.51 10.66 7.57
C ILE A 75 21.89 11.25 7.23
N ASP A 76 21.95 12.54 6.92
CA ASP A 76 23.18 13.25 6.59
C ASP A 76 22.97 14.77 6.75
N GLY A 77 24.01 15.57 6.58
CA GLY A 77 23.92 17.02 6.56
C GLY A 77 25.26 17.71 6.35
N ALA A 78 25.17 18.97 5.92
CA ALA A 78 26.30 19.88 5.81
C ALA A 78 25.92 21.26 6.40
N TRP A 79 26.83 22.23 6.28
CA TRP A 79 26.62 23.56 6.85
C TRP A 79 25.35 24.27 6.34
N ASN A 80 24.91 23.98 5.11
CA ASN A 80 23.76 24.63 4.47
C ASN A 80 22.53 23.72 4.26
N PHE A 81 22.59 22.44 4.61
CA PHE A 81 21.42 21.55 4.48
C PHE A 81 21.43 20.39 5.47
N VAL A 82 20.24 19.87 5.75
CA VAL A 82 20.05 18.58 6.41
C VAL A 82 19.39 17.63 5.42
N ARG A 83 19.96 16.43 5.24
CA ARG A 83 19.36 15.40 4.38
C ARG A 83 18.45 14.51 5.20
N TYR A 84 17.24 14.32 4.70
CA TYR A 84 16.25 13.43 5.29
C TYR A 84 15.98 12.25 4.37
N LEU A 85 15.82 11.07 4.96
CA LEU A 85 15.05 9.97 4.39
C LEU A 85 13.59 10.15 4.77
N GLN A 86 12.74 10.41 3.79
CA GLN A 86 11.30 10.38 3.96
C GLN A 86 10.76 8.97 3.71
N THR A 87 10.02 8.42 4.65
CA THR A 87 9.32 7.14 4.52
C THR A 87 7.82 7.39 4.58
N ASN A 88 7.09 6.99 3.54
CA ASN A 88 5.63 7.09 3.47
C ASN A 88 4.99 5.84 4.09
N PHE A 89 3.87 6.03 4.78
CA PHE A 89 3.07 4.94 5.34
C PHE A 89 1.74 4.86 4.61
N TYR A 90 1.30 3.64 4.32
CA TYR A 90 0.05 3.38 3.64
C TYR A 90 -0.86 2.47 4.46
N THR A 91 -2.17 2.63 4.30
CA THR A 91 -3.17 1.75 4.93
C THR A 91 -2.92 0.28 4.57
N GLY A 92 -3.21 -0.64 5.48
CA GLY A 92 -2.87 -2.06 5.29
C GLY A 92 -1.41 -2.40 5.62
N PHE A 93 -0.68 -1.47 6.27
CA PHE A 93 0.69 -1.64 6.76
C PHE A 93 1.74 -1.73 5.65
N TYR A 94 1.55 -0.95 4.58
CA TYR A 94 2.50 -0.85 3.46
C TYR A 94 3.33 0.44 3.49
#